data_AF-A0A177G482-F1
#
_entry.id   AF-A0A177G482-F1
#
_cell.length_a   1.000
_cell.length_b   1.000
_cell.length_c   1.000
_cell.angle_alpha   90.00
_cell.angle_beta   90.00
_cell.angle_gamma   90.00
#
_symmetry.space_group_name_H-M   'P 1'
#
loop_
_entity.id
_entity.type
_entity.pdbx_description
1 polymer ?
#
loop_
_entity_poly.entity_id
_entity_poly.type
_entity_poly.pdbx_seq_one_letter_code
_entity_poly.pdbx_strand_id
1 'polypeptide(L)'
;MKYQGVVTACGLAAGMDFPATVAPFILRGVTLVGIDSVHCPKEERLAAWQQLAQLIDPEKLNGIITEISLSEVKKAASDLLDGEIRGRLLVRLAGSR
;
A
#
# COMPACT_ATOMS: atom_id res chain seq x y z
N MET A 1 4.67 20.08 -1.33
CA MET A 1 3.30 19.96 -0.81
C MET A 1 2.55 21.27 -1.03
N LYS A 2 1.28 21.20 -1.46
CA LYS A 2 0.40 22.37 -1.48
C LYS A 2 0.17 22.86 -0.05
N TYR A 3 -0.20 24.14 0.10
CA TYR A 3 -0.62 24.70 1.37
C TYR A 3 -1.78 23.85 1.94
N GLN A 4 -1.74 23.54 3.24
CA GLN A 4 -2.68 22.65 3.94
C GLN A 4 -2.77 21.21 3.39
N GLY A 5 -1.73 20.75 2.69
CA GLY A 5 -1.69 19.39 2.15
C GLY A 5 -1.54 18.31 3.22
N VAL A 6 -1.98 17.08 2.90
CA VAL A 6 -1.84 15.91 3.76
C VAL A 6 -0.90 14.89 3.10
N VAL A 7 0.01 14.33 3.90
CA VAL A 7 0.86 13.18 3.55
C VAL A 7 0.43 12.00 4.43
N THR A 8 0.20 10.84 3.84
CA THR A 8 -0.01 9.58 4.57
C THR A 8 1.26 8.73 4.51
N ALA A 9 1.71 8.22 5.66
CA ALA A 9 2.85 7.30 5.77
C ALA A 9 2.34 5.91 6.15
N CYS A 10 2.59 4.91 5.30
CA CYS A 10 2.04 3.55 5.45
C CYS A 10 3.07 2.42 5.21
N GLY A 11 4.35 2.75 4.99
CA GLY A 11 5.38 1.77 4.68
C GLY A 11 6.80 2.30 4.86
N LEU A 12 7.77 1.38 4.86
CA LEU A 12 9.16 1.62 5.27
C LEU A 12 10.15 0.92 4.31
N ALA A 13 9.78 0.73 3.04
CA ALA A 13 10.57 -0.05 2.09
C ALA A 13 12.04 0.42 1.94
N ALA A 14 12.27 1.74 2.08
CA ALA A 14 13.59 2.35 2.02
C ALA A 14 14.26 2.56 3.39
N GLY A 15 13.60 2.21 4.51
CA GLY A 15 14.10 2.41 5.88
C GLY A 15 13.15 3.16 6.81
N MET A 16 13.56 3.28 8.08
CA MET A 16 12.80 3.96 9.14
C MET A 16 13.21 5.42 9.38
N ASP A 17 14.31 5.85 8.80
CA ASP A 17 14.81 7.21 8.99
C ASP A 17 13.82 8.24 8.40
N PHE A 18 13.57 9.29 9.18
CA PHE A 18 12.73 10.41 8.74
C PHE A 18 13.52 11.74 8.83
N PRO A 19 14.45 11.99 7.89
CA PRO A 19 15.27 13.20 7.87
C PRO A 19 14.45 14.40 7.36
N ALA A 20 13.60 14.97 8.23
CA ALA A 20 12.75 16.11 7.92
C ALA A 20 12.93 17.26 8.93
N THR A 21 12.39 18.44 8.59
CA THR A 21 12.31 19.59 9.50
C THR A 21 10.85 19.91 9.82
N VAL A 22 10.62 20.70 10.86
CA VAL A 22 9.27 21.17 11.23
C VAL A 22 8.70 22.25 10.29
N ALA A 23 9.52 22.82 9.40
CA ALA A 23 9.16 23.97 8.58
C ALA A 23 7.94 23.75 7.66
N PRO A 24 7.75 22.60 6.97
CA PRO A 24 6.57 22.37 6.13
C PRO A 24 5.26 22.37 6.92
N PHE A 25 5.29 21.92 8.18
CA PHE A 25 4.11 21.86 9.06
C PHE A 25 3.71 23.27 9.52
N ILE A 26 4.68 24.06 9.97
CA ILE A 26 4.44 25.41 10.51
C ILE A 26 4.10 26.41 9.37
N LEU A 27 4.91 26.43 8.32
CA LEU A 27 4.83 27.49 7.30
C LEU A 27 3.84 27.21 6.17
N ARG A 28 3.44 25.94 6.02
CA ARG A 28 2.52 25.52 4.95
C ARG A 28 1.32 24.73 5.47
N GLY A 29 1.19 24.54 6.78
CA GLY A 29 0.08 23.80 7.37
C GLY A 29 -0.02 22.35 6.91
N VAL A 30 1.11 21.72 6.53
CA VAL A 30 1.10 20.32 6.08
C VAL A 30 0.82 19.39 7.26
N THR A 31 0.05 18.32 7.04
CA THR A 31 -0.19 17.25 8.02
C THR A 31 0.50 15.96 7.57
N LEU A 32 1.22 15.29 8.47
CA LEU A 32 1.70 13.92 8.29
C LEU A 32 0.82 12.97 9.12
N VAL A 33 0.19 11.99 8.47
CA VAL A 33 -0.71 11.02 9.09
C VAL A 33 -0.09 9.62 8.97
N GLY A 34 0.13 8.97 10.11
CA GLY A 34 0.50 7.56 10.15
C GLY A 34 -0.70 6.66 9.87
N ILE A 35 -0.55 5.69 8.97
CA ILE A 35 -1.60 4.73 8.62
C ILE A 35 -1.17 3.34 9.10
N ASP A 36 -1.91 2.78 10.05
CA ASP A 36 -1.75 1.38 10.47
C ASP A 36 -2.90 0.52 9.95
N SER A 37 -2.56 -0.48 9.13
CA SER A 37 -3.54 -1.44 8.60
C SER A 37 -3.71 -2.68 9.49
N VAL A 38 -2.78 -2.92 10.42
CA VAL A 38 -2.74 -4.12 11.26
C VAL A 38 -3.81 -4.03 12.34
N HIS A 39 -3.81 -2.96 13.14
CA HIS A 39 -4.75 -2.80 14.25
C HIS A 39 -5.96 -1.90 13.93
N CYS A 40 -6.18 -1.57 12.65
CA CYS A 40 -7.35 -0.83 12.20
C CYS A 40 -8.66 -1.44 12.77
N PRO A 41 -9.50 -0.64 13.46
CA PRO A 41 -10.79 -1.08 13.98
C PRO A 41 -11.66 -1.74 12.93
N LYS A 42 -12.47 -2.71 13.35
CA LYS A 42 -13.31 -3.51 12.43
C LYS A 42 -14.27 -2.64 11.61
N GLU A 43 -14.90 -1.66 12.25
CA GLU A 43 -15.86 -0.77 11.58
C GLU A 43 -15.20 0.03 10.46
N GLU A 44 -14.06 0.66 10.74
CA GLU A 44 -13.27 1.38 9.74
C GLU A 44 -12.78 0.46 8.61
N ARG A 45 -12.33 -0.76 8.95
CA ARG A 45 -11.90 -1.76 7.96
C ARG A 45 -13.03 -2.11 6.99
N LEU A 46 -14.25 -2.34 7.50
CA LEU A 46 -15.42 -2.66 6.67
C LEU A 46 -15.81 -1.48 5.77
N ALA A 47 -15.81 -0.25 6.32
CA ALA A 47 -16.07 0.95 5.54
C ALA A 47 -15.03 1.13 4.42
N ALA A 48 -13.74 0.92 4.71
CA ALA A 48 -12.68 0.98 3.73
C ALA A 48 -12.86 -0.06 2.60
N TRP A 49 -13.21 -1.32 2.94
CA TRP A 49 -13.48 -2.35 1.92
C TRP A 49 -14.68 -2.00 1.02
N GLN A 50 -15.76 -1.46 1.60
CA GLN A 50 -16.91 -0.99 0.82
C GLN A 50 -16.54 0.14 -0.12
N GLN A 51 -15.73 1.10 0.35
CA GLN A 51 -15.22 2.19 -0.50
C GLN A 51 -14.29 1.67 -1.59
N LEU A 52 -13.39 0.74 -1.29
CA LEU A 52 -12.48 0.16 -2.28
C LEU A 52 -13.25 -0.53 -3.42
N ALA A 53 -14.34 -1.23 -3.11
CA ALA A 53 -15.19 -1.85 -4.13
C ALA A 53 -15.88 -0.84 -5.07
N GLN A 54 -16.08 0.41 -4.61
CA GLN A 54 -16.65 1.48 -5.42
C GLN A 54 -15.59 2.29 -6.18
N LEU A 55 -14.40 2.47 -5.58
CA LEU A 55 -13.33 3.32 -6.10
C LEU A 55 -12.40 2.60 -7.08
N ILE A 56 -12.24 1.29 -6.93
CA ILE A 56 -11.32 0.52 -7.76
C ILE A 56 -12.02 0.08 -9.05
N ASP A 57 -11.48 0.52 -10.17
CA ASP A 57 -11.80 0.00 -11.50
C ASP A 57 -11.20 -1.41 -11.69
N PRO A 58 -12.03 -2.46 -11.87
CA PRO A 58 -11.55 -3.83 -12.02
C PRO A 58 -10.58 -4.03 -13.17
N GLU A 59 -10.75 -3.33 -14.28
CA GLU A 59 -9.87 -3.48 -15.45
C GLU A 59 -8.48 -2.92 -15.17
N LYS A 60 -8.39 -1.80 -14.45
CA LYS A 60 -7.11 -1.24 -14.02
C LYS A 60 -6.43 -2.11 -12.98
N LEU A 61 -7.19 -2.74 -12.09
CA LEU A 61 -6.66 -3.68 -11.12
C LEU A 61 -6.09 -4.92 -11.82
N ASN A 62 -6.83 -5.49 -12.77
CA ASN A 62 -6.36 -6.62 -13.58
C ASN A 62 -5.08 -6.27 -14.36
N GLY A 63 -4.98 -5.04 -14.87
CA GLY A 63 -3.79 -4.56 -15.58
C GLY A 63 -2.51 -4.45 -14.74
N ILE A 64 -2.59 -4.55 -13.40
CA ILE A 64 -1.42 -4.54 -12.51
C ILE A 64 -1.20 -5.86 -11.78
N ILE A 65 -2.05 -6.86 -11.99
CA ILE A 65 -1.94 -8.18 -11.38
C ILE A 65 -1.06 -9.08 -12.24
N THR A 66 -0.11 -9.77 -11.60
CA THR A 66 0.57 -10.93 -12.15
C THR A 66 0.23 -12.13 -11.29
N GLU A 67 -0.33 -13.17 -11.90
CA GLU A 67 -0.67 -14.40 -11.18
C GLU A 67 0.56 -15.31 -11.08
N ILE A 68 0.77 -15.89 -9.90
CA ILE A 68 1.84 -16.87 -9.63
C ILE A 68 1.28 -18.09 -8.90
N SER A 69 1.92 -19.23 -9.09
CA SER A 69 1.67 -20.43 -8.31
C SER A 69 2.27 -20.34 -6.91
N LEU A 70 1.77 -21.16 -5.98
CA LEU A 70 2.34 -21.26 -4.63
C LEU A 70 3.84 -21.62 -4.63
N SER A 71 4.30 -22.42 -5.60
CA SER A 71 5.71 -22.80 -5.71
C SER A 71 6.65 -21.66 -6.08
N GLU A 72 6.12 -20.58 -6.69
CA GLU A 72 6.91 -19.42 -7.13
C GLU A 72 7.09 -18.37 -6.02
N VAL A 73 6.30 -18.45 -4.94
CA VAL A 73 6.24 -17.45 -3.87
C VAL A 73 7.61 -17.16 -3.25
N LYS A 74 8.44 -18.19 -3.03
CA LYS A 74 9.76 -17.99 -2.41
C LYS A 74 10.68 -17.11 -3.27
N LYS A 75 10.69 -17.35 -4.59
CA LYS A 75 11.48 -16.55 -5.53
C LYS A 75 10.88 -15.14 -5.62
N ALA A 76 9.57 -15.05 -5.82
CA ALA A 76 8.87 -13.78 -5.94
C ALA A 76 9.03 -12.87 -4.70
N ALA A 77 9.11 -13.45 -3.51
CA ALA A 77 9.39 -12.71 -2.28
C ALA A 77 10.81 -12.10 -2.26
N SER A 78 11.81 -12.81 -2.79
CA SER A 78 13.16 -12.26 -2.95
C SER A 78 13.14 -11.10 -3.95
N ASP A 79 12.57 -11.33 -5.13
CA ASP A 79 12.45 -10.32 -6.19
C ASP A 79 11.68 -9.07 -5.69
N LEU A 80 10.67 -9.25 -4.82
CA LEU A 80 9.93 -8.15 -4.19
C LEU A 80 10.80 -7.32 -3.24
N LEU A 81 11.61 -7.97 -2.41
CA LEU A 81 12.52 -7.29 -1.48
C LEU A 81 13.67 -6.58 -2.21
N ASP A 82 14.11 -7.15 -3.32
CA ASP A 82 15.12 -6.55 -4.20
C ASP A 82 14.56 -5.39 -5.06
N GLY A 83 13.24 -5.16 -5.02
CA GLY A 83 12.58 -4.06 -5.72
C GLY A 83 12.29 -4.32 -7.20
N GLU A 84 12.41 -5.57 -7.65
CA GLU A 84 12.25 -6.00 -9.05
C GLU A 84 10.77 -6.23 -9.45
N ILE A 85 9.86 -6.25 -8.47
CA ILE A 85 8.44 -6.45 -8.71
C ILE A 85 7.70 -5.13 -8.88
N ARG A 86 7.00 -5.00 -10.01
CA ARG A 86 6.01 -3.94 -10.26
C ARG A 86 4.60 -4.50 -10.20
N GLY A 87 3.69 -3.76 -9.56
CA GLY A 87 2.26 -4.11 -9.51
C GLY A 87 1.91 -4.96 -8.29
N ARG A 88 1.06 -5.97 -8.49
CA ARG A 88 0.55 -6.86 -7.44
C ARG A 88 0.69 -8.31 -7.88
N LEU A 89 1.13 -9.18 -6.98
CA LEU A 89 1.18 -10.61 -7.22
C LEU A 89 -0.06 -11.27 -6.63
N LEU A 90 -0.75 -12.09 -7.42
CA LEU A 90 -1.87 -12.92 -6.98
C LEU A 90 -1.40 -14.39 -6.90
N VAL A 91 -1.41 -14.97 -5.70
CA VAL A 91 -0.99 -16.35 -5.50
C VAL A 91 -2.18 -17.29 -5.67
N ARG A 92 -2.17 -18.15 -6.69
CA ARG A 92 -3.18 -19.20 -6.86
C ARG A 92 -2.90 -20.36 -5.90
N LEU A 93 -3.88 -20.66 -5.04
CA LEU A 93 -3.84 -21.81 -4.14
C LEU A 93 -4.54 -23.01 -4.77
N ALA A 94 -4.06 -24.23 -4.52
CA ALA A 94 -4.71 -25.43 -5.00
C ALA A 94 -6.15 -25.51 -4.48
N GLY A 95 -7.14 -25.57 -5.38
CA GLY A 95 -8.58 -25.58 -5.06
C GLY A 95 -9.28 -24.22 -5.09
N SER A 96 -8.57 -23.12 -5.34
CA SER A 96 -9.20 -21.82 -5.64
C SER A 96 -9.66 -21.78 -7.11
N ARG A 97 -10.97 -21.57 -7.33
CA ARG A 97 -11.53 -21.31 -8.67
C ARG A 97 -11.13 -19.91 -9.11
#